data_AF-A0A7C6TPS1-F1
#
_entry.id   AF-A0A7C6TPS1-F1
#
_cell.length_a   1.000
_cell.length_b   1.000
_cell.length_c   1.000
_cell.angle_alpha   90.00
_cell.angle_beta   90.00
_cell.angle_gamma   90.00
#
_symmetry.space_group_name_H-M   'P 1'
#
loop_
_entity.id
_entity.type
_entity.pdbx_description
1 polymer ?
#
loop_
_entity_poly.entity_id
_entity_poly.type
_entity_poly.pdbx_seq_one_letter_code
_entity_poly.pdbx_strand_id
1 'polypeptide(L)'
;MCKRKVKQFFAALLTIIILLPIFAACSGGGDAQIQDTTAPVTEETTAAETRNPYLDDISETFDFEGEVFTISLPLPSELGEVYYIREELTGDALNDAIYTRNLEVEQRFNCVINTRTDGWTHDQASALMPTLLAGDDSVDLVALGFMQGGVGFITNDLAYPLNMVPYIDMKKPYWNQNIVDSLSVGDNVYILIGDI
;
A
#
# COMPACT_ATOMS: atom_id res chain seq x y z
N MET A 1 40.99 -48.20 0.98
CA MET A 1 39.77 -48.12 1.82
C MET A 1 39.87 -47.18 3.04
N CYS A 2 41.00 -46.50 3.30
CA CYS A 2 41.19 -45.69 4.52
C CYS A 2 40.64 -44.23 4.44
N LYS A 3 40.67 -43.58 3.26
CA LYS A 3 40.28 -42.16 3.10
C LYS A 3 38.76 -41.86 3.21
N ARG A 4 37.89 -42.85 2.99
CA ARG A 4 36.42 -42.66 3.04
C ARG A 4 35.90 -42.63 4.48
N LYS A 5 36.48 -43.42 5.39
CA LYS A 5 36.11 -43.45 6.80
C LYS A 5 36.54 -42.18 7.55
N VAL A 6 37.65 -41.56 7.15
CA VAL A 6 38.12 -40.28 7.71
C VAL A 6 37.16 -39.13 7.36
N LYS A 7 36.70 -39.03 6.10
CA LYS A 7 35.70 -38.02 5.70
C LYS A 7 34.35 -38.19 6.41
N GLN A 8 33.91 -39.42 6.65
CA GLN A 8 32.68 -39.70 7.40
C GLN A 8 32.81 -39.35 8.89
N PHE A 9 33.99 -39.52 9.47
CA PHE A 9 34.27 -39.11 10.85
C PHE A 9 34.25 -37.59 11.02
N PHE A 10 34.86 -36.84 10.10
CA PHE A 10 34.86 -35.38 10.14
C PHE A 10 33.46 -34.79 9.89
N ALA A 11 32.66 -35.40 9.01
CA ALA A 11 31.27 -34.98 8.78
C ALA A 11 30.39 -35.19 10.02
N ALA A 12 30.53 -36.33 10.72
CA ALA A 12 29.79 -36.59 11.95
C ALA A 12 30.21 -35.67 13.11
N LEU A 13 31.49 -35.30 13.20
CA LEU A 13 32.01 -34.39 14.22
C LEU A 13 31.49 -32.95 14.02
N LEU A 14 31.35 -32.50 12.78
CA LEU A 14 30.83 -31.16 12.46
C LEU A 14 29.33 -31.03 12.81
N THR A 15 28.54 -32.07 12.60
CA THR A 15 27.11 -32.06 12.94
C THR A 15 26.86 -32.00 14.46
N ILE A 16 27.72 -32.63 15.27
CA ILE A 16 27.62 -32.60 16.74
C ILE A 16 27.93 -31.22 17.31
N ILE A 17 28.85 -30.47 16.70
CA ILE A 17 29.23 -29.11 17.16
C ILE A 17 28.10 -28.10 16.94
N ILE A 18 27.27 -28.28 15.90
CA ILE A 18 26.16 -27.36 15.57
C ILE A 18 24.94 -27.59 16.48
N LEU A 19 24.80 -28.78 17.07
CA LEU A 19 23.65 -29.15 17.92
C LEU A 19 23.81 -28.81 19.42
N LEU A 20 24.99 -28.34 19.85
CA LEU A 20 25.30 -28.07 21.25
C LEU A 20 24.67 -26.81 21.90
N PRO A 21 24.24 -25.74 21.20
CA PRO A 21 23.75 -24.54 21.88
C PRO A 21 22.27 -24.59 22.33
N ILE A 22 21.52 -25.66 22.04
CA ILE A 22 20.06 -25.72 22.31
C ILE A 22 19.74 -26.00 23.79
N PHE A 23 20.73 -26.40 24.61
CA PHE A 23 20.51 -26.75 26.03
C PHE A 23 20.97 -25.70 27.05
N ALA A 24 21.48 -24.54 26.62
CA ALA A 24 21.98 -23.50 27.52
C ALA A 24 20.93 -22.42 27.91
N ALA A 25 19.67 -22.53 27.44
CA ALA A 25 18.64 -21.53 27.68
C ALA A 25 17.62 -21.88 28.80
N CYS A 26 17.80 -23.00 29.51
CA CYS A 26 16.90 -23.41 30.61
C CYS A 26 17.68 -23.74 31.89
N SER A 27 18.10 -22.71 32.64
CA SER A 27 18.33 -22.80 34.09
C SER A 27 18.44 -21.41 34.74
N GLY A 28 17.37 -20.63 34.67
CA GLY A 28 17.20 -19.42 35.47
C GLY A 28 16.35 -19.70 36.71
N GLY A 29 16.84 -20.54 37.63
CA GLY A 29 16.20 -20.80 38.92
C GLY A 29 17.25 -20.73 40.03
N GLY A 30 17.21 -19.67 40.83
CA GLY A 30 18.13 -19.42 41.93
C GLY A 30 17.73 -18.19 42.73
N ASP A 31 17.08 -18.45 43.86
CA ASP A 31 16.60 -17.50 44.87
C ASP A 31 17.74 -16.99 45.77
N ALA A 32 17.64 -15.71 46.19
CA ALA A 32 18.14 -15.10 47.43
C ALA A 32 18.70 -13.67 47.23
N GLN A 33 17.91 -12.67 47.65
CA GLN A 33 18.26 -11.65 48.66
C GLN A 33 17.16 -10.57 48.65
N ILE A 34 16.33 -10.59 49.69
CA ILE A 34 15.41 -9.49 50.00
C ILE A 34 16.26 -8.31 50.50
N GLN A 35 16.31 -7.23 49.72
CA GLN A 35 16.54 -5.89 50.25
C GLN A 35 15.30 -5.05 49.96
N ASP A 36 14.64 -4.70 51.05
CA ASP A 36 13.55 -3.74 51.09
C ASP A 36 14.11 -2.37 50.71
N THR A 37 13.81 -1.90 49.50
CA THR A 37 14.03 -0.52 49.09
C THR A 37 12.71 -0.04 48.51
N THR A 38 12.01 0.78 49.29
CA THR A 38 10.86 1.55 48.82
C THR A 38 11.33 2.51 47.73
N ALA A 39 11.14 2.12 46.47
CA ALA A 39 11.26 3.01 45.31
C ALA A 39 9.94 3.80 45.17
N PRO A 40 10.00 5.09 44.79
CA PRO A 40 8.79 5.83 44.48
C PRO A 40 8.13 5.20 43.27
N VAL A 41 6.81 4.98 43.36
CA VAL A 41 5.96 4.62 42.22
C VAL A 41 6.13 5.73 41.19
N THR A 42 6.92 5.46 40.16
CA THR A 42 6.89 6.23 38.93
C THR A 42 5.65 5.75 38.22
N GLU A 43 4.63 6.61 38.11
CA GLU A 43 3.55 6.38 37.16
C GLU A 43 4.21 6.20 35.79
N GLU A 44 4.17 4.97 35.28
CA GLU A 44 4.40 4.70 33.87
C GLU A 44 3.32 5.46 33.11
N THR A 45 3.65 6.69 32.72
CA THR A 45 2.93 7.39 31.67
C THR A 45 3.17 6.57 30.42
N THR A 46 2.19 5.73 30.05
CA THR A 46 2.17 5.02 28.78
C THR A 46 2.42 6.06 27.69
N ALA A 47 3.61 6.03 27.09
CA ALA A 47 3.88 6.82 25.91
C ALA A 47 2.84 6.40 24.87
N ALA A 48 2.00 7.34 24.44
CA ALA A 48 1.05 7.08 23.37
C ALA A 48 1.87 6.59 22.16
N GLU A 49 1.65 5.34 21.74
CA GLU A 49 2.24 4.83 20.52
C GLU A 49 1.84 5.77 19.38
N THR A 50 2.84 6.41 18.77
CA THR A 50 2.57 7.31 17.64
C THR A 50 2.11 6.44 16.49
N ARG A 51 0.83 6.54 16.12
CA ARG A 51 0.24 5.85 14.95
C ARG A 51 1.13 6.10 13.73
N ASN A 52 1.41 5.04 12.97
CA ASN A 52 2.20 5.16 11.74
C ASN A 52 1.52 6.19 10.80
N PRO A 53 2.23 7.28 10.42
CA PRO A 53 1.62 8.37 9.65
C PRO A 53 1.30 7.98 8.20
N TYR A 54 1.76 6.81 7.74
CA TYR A 54 1.44 6.24 6.43
C TYR A 54 0.16 5.39 6.41
N LEU A 55 -0.51 5.22 7.55
CA LEU A 55 -1.82 4.57 7.59
C LEU A 55 -2.93 5.56 7.15
N ASP A 56 -3.92 5.02 6.45
CA ASP A 56 -5.19 5.72 6.21
C ASP A 56 -5.94 5.96 7.52
N ASP A 57 -6.95 6.83 7.50
CA ASP A 57 -7.81 7.12 8.66
C ASP A 57 -9.23 6.55 8.48
N ILE A 58 -9.36 5.46 7.71
CA ILE A 58 -10.64 4.80 7.46
C ILE A 58 -10.91 3.78 8.58
N SER A 59 -12.17 3.66 8.99
CA SER A 59 -12.59 2.67 9.99
C SER A 59 -12.32 1.25 9.49
N GLU A 60 -11.87 0.36 10.37
CA GLU A 60 -11.75 -1.08 10.08
C GLU A 60 -13.09 -1.77 9.81
N THR A 61 -14.21 -1.09 10.13
CA THR A 61 -15.57 -1.58 9.87
C THR A 61 -16.21 -0.92 8.65
N PHE A 62 -15.46 -0.10 7.89
CA PHE A 62 -15.98 0.51 6.68
C PHE A 62 -16.14 -0.56 5.59
N ASP A 63 -17.26 -0.55 4.90
CA ASP A 63 -17.67 -1.59 3.96
C ASP A 63 -18.30 -0.93 2.73
N PHE A 64 -17.81 -1.28 1.55
CA PHE A 64 -18.32 -0.83 0.25
C PHE A 64 -19.40 -1.77 -0.30
N GLU A 65 -19.91 -2.73 0.47
CA GLU A 65 -21.04 -3.60 0.12
C GLU A 65 -20.87 -4.41 -1.17
N GLY A 66 -19.63 -4.69 -1.57
CA GLY A 66 -19.29 -5.40 -2.80
C GLY A 66 -19.24 -4.53 -4.06
N GLU A 67 -19.21 -3.19 -3.92
CA GLU A 67 -19.14 -2.26 -5.05
C GLU A 67 -17.90 -2.49 -5.93
N VAL A 68 -18.09 -2.24 -7.23
CA VAL A 68 -17.02 -2.34 -8.22
C VAL A 68 -16.45 -0.95 -8.47
N PHE A 69 -15.21 -0.72 -8.04
CA PHE A 69 -14.48 0.51 -8.26
C PHE A 69 -13.66 0.42 -9.56
N THR A 70 -14.08 1.13 -10.60
CA THR A 70 -13.49 1.06 -11.94
C THR A 70 -12.53 2.22 -12.21
N ILE A 71 -11.28 1.87 -12.53
CA ILE A 71 -10.21 2.81 -12.89
C ILE A 71 -10.02 2.83 -14.41
N SER A 72 -10.15 4.02 -15.01
CA SER A 72 -9.81 4.28 -16.41
C SER A 72 -8.30 4.52 -16.56
N LEU A 73 -7.66 3.75 -17.45
CA LEU A 73 -6.23 3.79 -17.72
C LEU A 73 -5.97 4.23 -19.17
N PRO A 74 -4.95 5.08 -19.42
CA PRO A 74 -4.60 5.47 -20.78
C PRO A 74 -3.72 4.42 -21.46
N LEU A 75 -3.77 4.39 -22.79
CA LEU A 75 -2.82 3.63 -23.62
C LEU A 75 -1.44 4.31 -23.72
N PRO A 76 -0.37 3.51 -23.90
CA PRO A 76 -0.36 2.05 -23.78
C PRO A 76 -0.57 1.61 -22.32
N SER A 77 -1.40 0.59 -22.10
CA SER A 77 -1.73 0.11 -20.74
C SER A 77 -0.51 -0.47 -20.02
N GLU A 78 0.54 -0.85 -20.76
CA GLU A 78 1.83 -1.30 -20.22
C GLU A 78 2.53 -0.24 -19.34
N LEU A 79 2.16 1.05 -19.46
CA LEU A 79 2.63 2.12 -18.58
C LEU A 79 1.69 2.39 -17.40
N GLY A 80 0.49 1.81 -17.38
CA GLY A 80 -0.56 2.05 -16.40
C GLY A 80 -1.01 0.77 -15.69
N GLU A 81 -1.66 -0.15 -16.40
CA GLU A 81 -2.19 -1.43 -15.89
C GLU A 81 -1.13 -2.23 -15.14
N VAL A 82 0.12 -2.16 -15.61
CA VAL A 82 1.31 -2.74 -14.97
C VAL A 82 1.51 -2.22 -13.53
N TYR A 83 0.98 -1.07 -13.13
CA TYR A 83 1.09 -0.54 -11.76
C TYR A 83 -0.22 -0.66 -10.96
N TYR A 84 -1.35 -0.93 -11.60
CA TYR A 84 -2.66 -0.93 -10.95
C TYR A 84 -3.20 -2.32 -10.64
N ILE A 85 -3.03 -3.33 -11.51
CA ILE A 85 -3.68 -4.63 -11.33
C ILE A 85 -2.82 -5.81 -11.75
N ARG A 86 -2.92 -6.91 -11.01
CA ARG A 86 -2.41 -8.23 -11.37
C ARG A 86 -3.48 -9.26 -11.05
N GLU A 87 -3.67 -10.23 -11.95
CA GLU A 87 -4.70 -11.26 -11.78
C GLU A 87 -4.21 -12.43 -10.92
N GLU A 88 -2.89 -12.66 -10.86
CA GLU A 88 -2.30 -13.78 -10.14
C GLU A 88 -0.88 -13.49 -9.64
N LEU A 89 -0.45 -14.30 -8.67
CA LEU A 89 0.95 -14.36 -8.24
C LEU A 89 1.80 -15.01 -9.33
N THR A 90 2.91 -14.36 -9.66
CA THR A 90 3.84 -14.78 -10.72
C THR A 90 5.23 -15.14 -10.19
N GLY A 91 5.53 -14.80 -8.94
CA GLY A 91 6.86 -14.92 -8.34
C GLY A 91 7.77 -13.72 -8.62
N ASP A 92 7.30 -12.75 -9.41
CA ASP A 92 7.95 -11.45 -9.56
C ASP A 92 7.56 -10.55 -8.38
N ALA A 93 8.55 -9.97 -7.71
CA ALA A 93 8.32 -9.22 -6.47
C ALA A 93 7.41 -7.99 -6.65
N LEU A 94 7.46 -7.31 -7.81
CA LEU A 94 6.62 -6.15 -8.06
C LEU A 94 5.18 -6.58 -8.39
N ASN A 95 5.02 -7.57 -9.26
CA ASN A 95 3.71 -8.09 -9.62
C ASN A 95 2.98 -8.66 -8.40
N ASP A 96 3.69 -9.46 -7.60
CA ASP A 96 3.12 -10.10 -6.41
C ASP A 96 2.74 -9.04 -5.36
N ALA A 97 3.53 -7.99 -5.20
CA ALA A 97 3.19 -6.87 -4.32
C ALA A 97 1.92 -6.11 -4.78
N ILE A 98 1.74 -5.90 -6.09
CA ILE A 98 0.53 -5.27 -6.63
C ILE A 98 -0.70 -6.17 -6.40
N TYR A 99 -0.57 -7.47 -6.67
CA TYR A 99 -1.63 -8.45 -6.42
C TYR A 99 -2.05 -8.45 -4.94
N THR A 100 -1.07 -8.57 -4.03
CA THR A 100 -1.34 -8.58 -2.58
C THR A 100 -1.95 -7.27 -2.11
N ARG A 101 -1.45 -6.10 -2.55
CA ARG A 101 -2.02 -4.79 -2.21
C ARG A 101 -3.51 -4.74 -2.56
N ASN A 102 -3.86 -5.12 -3.80
CA ASN A 102 -5.25 -5.05 -4.25
C ASN A 102 -6.13 -6.03 -3.45
N LEU A 103 -5.66 -7.27 -3.27
CA LEU A 103 -6.39 -8.28 -2.49
C LEU A 103 -6.65 -7.82 -1.05
N GLU A 104 -5.67 -7.20 -0.41
CA GLU A 104 -5.81 -6.66 0.96
C GLU A 104 -6.84 -5.53 1.01
N VAL A 105 -6.86 -4.62 0.02
CA VAL A 105 -7.84 -3.53 -0.08
C VAL A 105 -9.24 -4.08 -0.33
N GLU A 106 -9.40 -4.99 -1.29
CA GLU A 106 -10.67 -5.63 -1.63
C GLU A 106 -11.25 -6.41 -0.45
N GLN A 107 -10.41 -7.15 0.30
CA GLN A 107 -10.85 -7.88 1.49
C GLN A 107 -11.19 -6.97 2.66
N ARG A 108 -10.39 -5.92 2.90
CA ARG A 108 -10.60 -5.00 4.01
C ARG A 108 -11.89 -4.20 3.86
N PHE A 109 -12.16 -3.73 2.64
CA PHE A 109 -13.29 -2.84 2.39
C PHE A 109 -14.46 -3.48 1.66
N ASN A 110 -14.39 -4.79 1.35
CA ASN A 110 -15.42 -5.53 0.62
C ASN A 110 -15.82 -4.78 -0.67
N CYS A 111 -14.87 -4.62 -1.57
CA CYS A 111 -15.05 -4.03 -2.90
C CYS A 111 -14.31 -4.86 -3.95
N VAL A 112 -14.51 -4.54 -5.22
CA VAL A 112 -13.75 -5.10 -6.35
C VAL A 112 -13.05 -3.98 -7.10
N ILE A 113 -11.74 -4.08 -7.27
CA ILE A 113 -10.96 -3.14 -8.07
C ILE A 113 -10.98 -3.64 -9.52
N ASN A 114 -11.53 -2.82 -10.41
CA ASN A 114 -11.58 -3.09 -11.84
C ASN A 114 -10.79 -2.03 -12.61
N THR A 115 -10.28 -2.40 -13.78
CA THR A 115 -9.60 -1.47 -14.68
C THR A 115 -10.15 -1.59 -16.09
N ARG A 116 -10.22 -0.47 -16.80
CA ARG A 116 -10.47 -0.47 -18.25
C ARG A 116 -9.52 0.50 -18.93
N THR A 117 -9.30 0.30 -20.22
CA THR A 117 -8.38 1.12 -21.01
C THR A 117 -9.14 2.04 -21.96
N ASP A 118 -8.68 3.28 -22.05
CA ASP A 118 -9.51 4.40 -22.42
C ASP A 118 -8.64 5.52 -23.03
N GLY A 119 -8.68 5.65 -24.36
CA GLY A 119 -7.84 6.59 -25.09
C GLY A 119 -6.34 6.36 -24.91
N TRP A 120 -5.53 7.27 -25.44
CA TRP A 120 -4.09 7.33 -25.25
C TRP A 120 -3.72 8.34 -24.19
N THR A 121 -2.51 8.21 -23.66
CA THR A 121 -1.95 9.11 -22.64
C THR A 121 -2.07 10.61 -22.99
N HIS A 122 -2.07 10.98 -24.27
CA HIS A 122 -2.17 12.37 -24.73
C HIS A 122 -3.59 12.81 -25.13
N ASP A 123 -4.57 11.90 -25.21
CA ASP A 123 -5.94 12.19 -25.68
C ASP A 123 -7.05 11.50 -24.87
N GLN A 124 -6.74 10.90 -23.71
CA GLN A 124 -7.68 10.21 -22.82
C GLN A 124 -8.93 11.04 -22.51
N ALA A 125 -8.77 12.33 -22.18
CA ALA A 125 -9.91 13.22 -21.97
C ALA A 125 -10.83 13.32 -23.19
N SER A 126 -10.25 13.44 -24.40
CA SER A 126 -11.03 13.47 -25.64
C SER A 126 -11.76 12.16 -25.92
N ALA A 127 -11.22 11.03 -25.45
CA ALA A 127 -11.83 9.71 -25.61
C ALA A 127 -13.01 9.48 -24.65
N LEU A 128 -12.90 9.91 -23.38
CA LEU A 128 -13.93 9.66 -22.35
C LEU A 128 -15.02 10.72 -22.32
N MET A 129 -14.65 11.98 -22.53
CA MET A 129 -15.56 13.11 -22.32
C MET A 129 -16.91 12.96 -23.04
N PRO A 130 -17.01 12.45 -24.29
CA PRO A 130 -18.30 12.23 -24.94
C PRO A 130 -19.24 11.28 -24.18
N THR A 131 -18.71 10.22 -23.54
CA THR A 131 -19.54 9.28 -22.79
C THR A 131 -19.90 9.83 -21.42
N LEU A 132 -18.95 10.46 -20.72
CA LEU A 132 -19.20 11.10 -19.43
C LEU A 132 -20.25 12.22 -19.54
N LEU A 133 -20.17 13.06 -20.59
CA LEU A 133 -21.18 14.09 -20.86
C LEU A 133 -22.56 13.51 -21.23
N ALA A 134 -22.62 12.26 -21.70
CA ALA A 134 -23.86 11.54 -21.94
C ALA A 134 -24.44 10.89 -20.66
N GLY A 135 -23.76 11.06 -19.51
CA GLY A 135 -24.17 10.51 -18.22
C GLY A 135 -23.66 9.10 -17.94
N ASP A 136 -22.63 8.63 -18.65
CA ASP A 136 -21.92 7.40 -18.29
C ASP A 136 -21.18 7.59 -16.95
N ASP A 137 -21.50 6.76 -15.98
CA ASP A 137 -20.95 6.74 -14.62
C ASP A 137 -20.11 5.48 -14.35
N SER A 138 -19.73 4.74 -15.40
CA SER A 138 -18.98 3.47 -15.27
C SER A 138 -17.48 3.62 -14.96
N VAL A 139 -17.01 4.81 -14.57
CA VAL A 139 -15.61 5.10 -14.18
C VAL A 139 -15.62 5.95 -12.92
N ASP A 140 -14.96 5.46 -11.87
CA ASP A 140 -14.85 6.13 -10.58
C ASP A 140 -13.56 6.95 -10.46
N LEU A 141 -12.50 6.53 -11.18
CA LEU A 141 -11.20 7.18 -11.17
C LEU A 141 -10.57 7.17 -12.55
N VAL A 142 -10.00 8.30 -12.96
CA VAL A 142 -9.18 8.39 -14.17
C VAL A 142 -7.71 8.47 -13.76
N ALA A 143 -6.95 7.40 -14.01
CA ALA A 143 -5.50 7.45 -13.91
C ALA A 143 -4.97 8.22 -15.13
N LEU A 144 -4.06 9.16 -14.89
CA LEU A 144 -3.48 10.00 -15.92
C LEU A 144 -2.04 9.56 -16.19
N GLY A 145 -1.67 9.41 -17.47
CA GLY A 145 -0.26 9.17 -17.83
C GLY A 145 0.60 10.43 -17.68
N PHE A 146 0.00 11.62 -17.87
CA PHE A 146 0.59 12.91 -17.54
C PHE A 146 -0.48 13.89 -17.03
N MET A 147 -0.09 14.84 -16.19
CA MET A 147 -1.01 15.80 -15.55
C MET A 147 -1.81 16.62 -16.56
N GLN A 148 -1.24 16.93 -17.73
CA GLN A 148 -1.94 17.65 -18.81
C GLN A 148 -3.18 16.90 -19.32
N GLY A 149 -3.21 15.56 -19.20
CA GLY A 149 -4.37 14.75 -19.57
C GLY A 149 -5.61 15.06 -18.71
N GLY A 150 -5.43 15.60 -17.50
CA GLY A 150 -6.52 15.96 -16.59
C GLY A 150 -7.26 17.25 -16.96
N VAL A 151 -6.63 18.13 -17.75
CA VAL A 151 -7.15 19.49 -18.00
C VAL A 151 -8.54 19.46 -18.60
N GLY A 152 -8.79 18.58 -19.57
CA GLY A 152 -10.09 18.47 -20.24
C GLY A 152 -11.22 18.08 -19.29
N PHE A 153 -10.98 17.19 -18.34
CA PHE A 153 -11.98 16.79 -17.35
C PHE A 153 -12.30 17.94 -16.39
N ILE A 154 -11.27 18.65 -15.93
CA ILE A 154 -11.42 19.77 -14.98
C ILE A 154 -12.17 20.94 -15.64
N THR A 155 -11.80 21.34 -16.87
CA THR A 155 -12.40 22.50 -17.54
C THR A 155 -13.85 22.28 -17.98
N ASN A 156 -14.28 21.02 -18.10
CA ASN A 156 -15.65 20.65 -18.49
C ASN A 156 -16.50 20.18 -17.30
N ASP A 157 -16.05 20.38 -16.06
CA ASP A 157 -16.79 20.02 -14.84
C ASP A 157 -17.09 18.51 -14.74
N LEU A 158 -16.16 17.67 -15.21
CA LEU A 158 -16.26 16.20 -15.20
C LEU A 158 -15.36 15.53 -14.15
N ALA A 159 -14.58 16.31 -13.40
CA ALA A 159 -13.72 15.81 -12.33
C ALA A 159 -14.29 16.27 -10.98
N TYR A 160 -14.43 15.33 -10.04
CA TYR A 160 -14.80 15.67 -8.66
C TYR A 160 -13.57 16.16 -7.88
N PRO A 161 -13.66 17.25 -7.10
CA PRO A 161 -12.54 17.69 -6.26
C PRO A 161 -12.16 16.62 -5.22
N LEU A 162 -10.91 16.14 -5.28
CA LEU A 162 -10.41 15.09 -4.41
C LEU A 162 -10.34 15.52 -2.94
N ASN A 163 -10.24 16.82 -2.66
CA ASN A 163 -10.25 17.39 -1.30
C ASN A 163 -11.66 17.38 -0.68
N MET A 164 -12.69 17.08 -1.46
CA MET A 164 -14.06 16.90 -0.98
C MET A 164 -14.43 15.43 -0.78
N VAL A 165 -13.59 14.49 -1.24
CA VAL A 165 -13.81 13.06 -1.03
C VAL A 165 -13.53 12.72 0.44
N PRO A 166 -14.48 12.09 1.16
CA PRO A 166 -14.25 11.68 2.54
C PRO A 166 -12.98 10.84 2.70
N TYR A 167 -12.27 11.04 3.81
CA TYR A 167 -11.05 10.32 4.19
C TYR A 167 -9.81 10.55 3.31
N ILE A 168 -9.91 11.31 2.21
CA ILE A 168 -8.72 11.80 1.51
C ILE A 168 -8.14 13.00 2.29
N ASP A 169 -7.13 12.71 3.13
CA ASP A 169 -6.34 13.75 3.79
C ASP A 169 -5.09 14.07 2.97
N MET A 170 -5.10 15.23 2.30
CA MET A 170 -3.98 15.69 1.47
C MET A 170 -2.73 16.06 2.27
N LYS A 171 -2.85 16.22 3.60
CA LYS A 171 -1.70 16.51 4.47
C LYS A 171 -0.88 15.27 4.82
N LYS A 172 -1.35 14.08 4.43
CA LYS A 172 -0.66 12.83 4.69
C LYS A 172 0.68 12.78 3.94
N PRO A 173 1.74 12.21 4.56
CA PRO A 173 3.10 12.27 4.04
C PRO A 173 3.33 11.40 2.80
N TYR A 174 2.36 10.55 2.42
CA TYR A 174 2.44 9.78 1.18
C TYR A 174 2.00 10.59 -0.05
N TRP A 175 1.47 11.80 0.11
CA TRP A 175 1.15 12.70 -1.01
C TRP A 175 2.26 13.70 -1.28
N ASN A 176 2.54 13.94 -2.56
CA ASN A 176 3.47 14.97 -2.99
C ASN A 176 2.87 16.36 -2.74
N GLN A 177 3.31 17.02 -1.67
CA GLN A 177 2.79 18.33 -1.25
C GLN A 177 3.02 19.41 -2.31
N ASN A 178 4.12 19.34 -3.06
CA ASN A 178 4.37 20.31 -4.13
C ASN A 178 3.32 20.21 -5.24
N ILE A 179 2.82 19.00 -5.53
CA ILE A 179 1.77 18.77 -6.52
C ILE A 179 0.42 19.29 -6.02
N VAL A 180 0.08 19.00 -4.76
CA VAL A 180 -1.13 19.50 -4.10
C VAL A 180 -1.20 21.03 -4.19
N ASP A 181 -0.10 21.70 -3.82
CA ASP A 181 -0.04 23.16 -3.82
C ASP A 181 -0.06 23.73 -5.26
N SER A 182 0.73 23.16 -6.17
CA SER A 182 0.94 23.73 -7.51
C SER A 182 -0.20 23.48 -8.50
N LEU A 183 -1.01 22.43 -8.28
CA LEU A 183 -2.10 22.05 -9.19
C LEU A 183 -3.50 22.35 -8.63
N SER A 184 -3.58 23.05 -7.50
CA SER A 184 -4.84 23.56 -7.00
C SER A 184 -5.48 24.53 -8.02
N VAL A 185 -6.79 24.38 -8.23
CA VAL A 185 -7.61 25.28 -9.07
C VAL A 185 -8.63 25.93 -8.16
N GLY A 186 -8.36 27.18 -7.78
CA GLY A 186 -9.07 27.81 -6.67
C GLY A 186 -8.77 27.08 -5.36
N ASP A 187 -9.80 26.72 -4.60
CA ASP A 187 -9.68 25.97 -3.35
C ASP A 187 -9.74 24.44 -3.54
N ASN A 188 -9.75 23.97 -4.79
CA ASN A 188 -9.98 22.57 -5.15
C ASN A 188 -8.74 21.90 -5.73
N VAL A 189 -8.57 20.62 -5.41
CA VAL A 189 -7.49 19.79 -5.96
C VAL A 189 -8.13 18.62 -6.70
N TYR A 190 -7.78 18.46 -7.97
CA TYR A 190 -8.38 17.45 -8.87
C TYR A 190 -7.40 16.34 -9.27
N ILE A 191 -6.10 16.55 -9.02
CA ILE A 191 -5.03 15.61 -9.36
C ILE A 191 -4.18 15.41 -8.11
N LEU A 192 -3.97 14.14 -7.74
CA LEU A 192 -3.08 13.74 -6.65
C LEU A 192 -2.01 12.78 -7.16
N ILE A 193 -0.80 12.91 -6.62
CA ILE A 193 0.35 12.05 -6.94
C ILE A 193 1.04 11.70 -5.62
N GLY A 194 1.51 10.45 -5.51
CA GLY A 194 2.29 10.01 -4.37
C GLY A 194 3.65 10.72 -4.27
N ASP A 195 4.23 10.77 -3.07
CA ASP A 195 5.55 11.37 -2.80
C ASP A 195 6.74 10.42 -3.06
N ILE A 196 6.49 9.25 -3.65
CA ILE A 196 7.48 8.16 -3.84
C ILE A 196 7.65 7.77 -5.31
#